data_AF-A0A1C6H277-F1
#
_entry.id   AF-A0A1C6H277-F1
#
_cell.length_a   1.000
_cell.length_b   1.000
_cell.length_c   1.000
_cell.angle_alpha   90.00
_cell.angle_beta   90.00
_cell.angle_gamma   90.00
#
_symmetry.space_group_name_H-M   'P 1'
#
loop_
_entity.id
_entity.type
_entity.pdbx_description
1 polymer ?
#
loop_
_entity_poly.entity_id
_entity_poly.type
_entity_poly.pdbx_seq_one_letter_code
_entity_poly.pdbx_strand_id
1 'polypeptide(L)'
;MKKMKKVMALLLSLVMVLAMSVVAFAGGAATFTITAPATTHQYEIYQIFTGDLSGTTLSNVKWGKNGSGVEGEAVSETVINELTAVNSASDTEKLEVIKKYAKLSNPVATISNGATYSAKAGYYLIKDKEGSVTGTDAYTLYIVKIVGDVTIKPKSDVPEFSKKIKDTNDTTGAISEWQDSADYDIGDNVPFKLEGTVADNYADYKTYYFAFHDKEENGLSFNPGSVKVYVDGVEITSGYEVKTTGLKHNDCTFEVVFENLKAISSVKAKSKITVEYTSLLNENAILGKPGNVNEAKLEFSNNPNNDQIGNPETGETPWDNVIVFTYQVVVNKYANSVAAGNKLPGAEFKLEKVLKDGTKKAIAVVKSSDETSFTFKGLDDGDYILTETKTPAQYNTIAPITFTVTAEHNIEWTTGNRNDILTSLTGDAASGTITFSPKTDDNNVQTGLETNVINKSGSTLPTTGGMGTTIFYVVGSILVLGAAILLITKKRMSAR
;
A
#
# COMPACT_ATOMS: atom_id res chain seq x y z
N MET A 1 -4.57 -26.03 3.44
CA MET A 1 -5.72 -26.70 4.10
C MET A 1 -6.98 -26.39 3.29
N LYS A 2 -7.35 -27.17 2.27
CA LYS A 2 -8.37 -28.25 2.36
C LYS A 2 -9.57 -27.90 3.25
N LYS A 3 -10.35 -26.88 2.86
CA LYS A 3 -11.82 -26.77 3.05
C LYS A 3 -12.34 -25.44 2.47
N MET A 4 -12.39 -25.33 1.15
CA MET A 4 -13.24 -24.35 0.44
C MET A 4 -13.35 -24.76 -1.04
N LYS A 5 -13.68 -26.04 -1.25
CA LYS A 5 -14.20 -26.54 -2.53
C LYS A 5 -15.66 -26.87 -2.24
N LYS A 6 -16.57 -26.06 -2.79
CA LYS A 6 -18.03 -26.25 -2.96
C LYS A 6 -18.79 -24.98 -2.58
N VAL A 7 -18.85 -24.02 -3.50
CA VAL A 7 -20.10 -23.35 -3.94
C VAL A 7 -19.82 -22.86 -5.37
N MET A 8 -20.03 -23.73 -6.35
CA MET A 8 -20.00 -23.40 -7.78
C MET A 8 -21.42 -23.60 -8.30
N ALA A 9 -21.86 -22.65 -9.12
CA ALA A 9 -23.12 -22.57 -9.87
C ALA A 9 -24.37 -22.11 -9.11
N LEU A 10 -24.96 -20.99 -9.55
CA LEU A 10 -26.38 -20.83 -9.93
C LEU A 10 -26.57 -19.40 -10.52
N LEU A 11 -26.61 -19.23 -11.85
CA LEU A 11 -27.83 -19.14 -12.68
C LEU A 11 -28.80 -18.02 -12.25
N LEU A 12 -29.17 -17.09 -13.14
CA LEU A 12 -30.42 -16.33 -12.94
C LEU A 12 -31.55 -17.36 -12.94
N SER A 13 -32.03 -17.67 -11.74
CA SER A 13 -32.98 -18.75 -11.54
C SER A 13 -34.32 -18.41 -12.19
N LEU A 14 -34.74 -19.26 -13.14
CA LEU A 14 -36.13 -19.73 -13.16
C LEU A 14 -36.46 -20.13 -11.72
N VAL A 15 -37.43 -19.47 -11.09
CA VAL A 15 -37.90 -19.84 -9.76
C VAL A 15 -38.53 -21.24 -9.84
N MET A 16 -37.73 -22.26 -9.53
CA MET A 16 -38.20 -23.52 -8.97
C MET A 16 -38.34 -23.35 -7.45
N VAL A 17 -39.57 -23.03 -7.05
CA VAL A 17 -40.32 -23.51 -5.88
C VAL A 17 -39.79 -23.25 -4.46
N LEU A 18 -40.51 -22.40 -3.73
CA LEU A 18 -41.11 -22.76 -2.43
C LEU A 18 -42.62 -22.46 -2.49
N ALA A 19 -43.37 -23.46 -2.95
CA ALA A 19 -44.82 -23.51 -2.86
C ALA A 19 -45.21 -23.90 -1.43
N MET A 20 -45.35 -22.93 -0.53
CA MET A 20 -46.09 -23.04 0.73
C MET A 20 -46.57 -21.61 1.03
N SER A 21 -47.82 -21.19 0.85
CA SER A 21 -49.11 -21.81 1.05
C SER A 21 -50.12 -21.22 0.05
N VAL A 22 -50.76 -22.05 -0.78
CA VAL A 22 -51.89 -21.59 -1.61
C VAL A 22 -53.11 -21.54 -0.70
N VAL A 23 -53.42 -20.37 -0.13
CA VAL A 23 -54.75 -20.16 0.41
C VAL A 23 -55.63 -19.78 -0.77
N ALA A 24 -56.51 -20.71 -1.17
CA ALA A 24 -57.52 -20.46 -2.17
C ALA A 24 -58.50 -19.41 -1.62
N PHE A 25 -58.29 -18.15 -1.97
CA PHE A 25 -59.27 -17.09 -1.78
C PHE A 25 -59.98 -16.79 -3.09
N ALA A 26 -61.31 -16.84 -3.03
CA ALA A 26 -62.20 -16.39 -4.08
C ALA A 26 -62.10 -14.86 -4.25
N GLY A 27 -62.09 -14.40 -5.50
CA GLY A 27 -62.53 -13.04 -5.86
C GLY A 27 -61.52 -11.90 -5.70
N GLY A 28 -60.28 -12.07 -6.16
CA GLY A 28 -59.33 -10.97 -6.36
C GLY A 28 -58.13 -11.47 -7.16
N ALA A 29 -57.64 -10.70 -8.14
CA ALA A 29 -56.42 -11.07 -8.86
C ALA A 29 -55.26 -11.21 -7.85
N ALA A 30 -54.59 -12.36 -7.80
CA ALA A 30 -53.48 -12.59 -6.89
C ALA A 30 -52.39 -11.51 -7.09
N THR A 31 -52.05 -10.80 -6.01
CA THR A 31 -50.95 -9.83 -5.97
C THR A 31 -49.76 -10.44 -5.25
N PHE A 32 -48.57 -10.18 -5.77
CA PHE A 32 -47.28 -10.62 -5.25
C PHE A 32 -46.44 -9.43 -4.80
N THR A 33 -45.37 -9.71 -4.09
CA THR A 33 -44.49 -8.67 -3.54
C THR A 33 -43.12 -8.72 -4.20
N ILE A 34 -42.62 -7.57 -4.63
CA ILE A 34 -41.21 -7.36 -4.99
C ILE A 34 -40.55 -6.59 -3.85
N THR A 35 -39.53 -7.16 -3.23
CA THR A 35 -38.84 -6.59 -2.06
C THR A 35 -37.42 -6.16 -2.43
N ALA A 36 -37.08 -4.91 -2.13
CA ALA A 36 -35.70 -4.42 -2.21
C ALA A 36 -34.88 -4.96 -1.01
N PRO A 37 -33.61 -5.33 -1.20
CA PRO A 37 -32.69 -5.61 -0.10
C PRO A 37 -32.47 -4.34 0.74
N ALA A 38 -32.00 -4.53 1.98
CA ALA A 38 -31.58 -3.44 2.86
C ALA A 38 -30.18 -2.93 2.49
N THR A 39 -30.04 -2.35 1.31
CA THR A 39 -28.80 -1.74 0.79
C THR A 39 -29.05 -0.27 0.39
N THR A 40 -27.98 0.42 -0.03
CA THR A 40 -28.04 1.80 -0.56
C THR A 40 -28.61 1.90 -1.98
N HIS A 41 -28.80 0.77 -2.65
CA HIS A 41 -29.27 0.69 -4.04
C HIS A 41 -30.73 1.14 -4.16
N GLN A 42 -31.07 1.77 -5.29
CA GLN A 42 -32.43 2.14 -5.64
C GLN A 42 -32.85 1.38 -6.89
N TYR A 43 -33.93 0.60 -6.82
CA TYR A 43 -34.39 -0.25 -7.91
C TYR A 43 -35.60 0.35 -8.62
N GLU A 44 -35.48 0.57 -9.92
CA GLU A 44 -36.58 0.92 -10.82
C GLU A 44 -37.25 -0.34 -11.37
N ILE A 45 -38.57 -0.42 -11.22
CA ILE A 45 -39.39 -1.55 -11.65
C ILE A 45 -40.15 -1.18 -12.91
N TYR A 46 -40.08 -2.03 -13.93
CA TYR A 46 -40.74 -1.87 -15.22
C TYR A 46 -41.62 -3.07 -15.52
N GLN A 47 -42.93 -2.86 -15.71
CA GLN A 47 -43.88 -3.93 -16.03
C GLN A 47 -43.96 -4.12 -17.55
N ILE A 48 -43.33 -5.16 -18.08
CA ILE A 48 -43.26 -5.41 -19.52
C ILE A 48 -44.52 -6.14 -20.00
N PHE A 49 -44.92 -7.18 -19.27
CA PHE A 49 -46.10 -7.98 -19.58
C PHE A 49 -46.94 -8.27 -18.34
N THR A 50 -48.24 -8.46 -18.54
CA THR A 50 -49.18 -8.99 -17.55
C THR A 50 -49.85 -10.24 -18.10
N GLY A 51 -50.50 -11.02 -17.25
CA GLY A 51 -51.29 -12.15 -17.71
C GLY A 51 -52.03 -12.84 -16.59
N ASP A 52 -52.82 -13.84 -16.98
CA ASP A 52 -53.60 -14.66 -16.07
C ASP A 52 -52.75 -15.84 -15.62
N LEU A 53 -52.45 -15.89 -14.32
CA LEU A 53 -51.63 -16.93 -13.72
C LEU A 53 -52.48 -18.13 -13.34
N SER A 54 -52.09 -19.31 -13.82
CA SER A 54 -52.59 -20.59 -13.37
C SER A 54 -51.42 -21.55 -13.12
N GLY A 55 -51.26 -22.01 -11.87
CA GLY A 55 -50.07 -22.73 -11.44
C GLY A 55 -48.82 -21.87 -11.64
N THR A 56 -47.89 -22.34 -12.48
CA THR A 56 -46.67 -21.61 -12.86
C THR A 56 -46.76 -20.97 -14.25
N THR A 57 -47.89 -21.14 -14.96
CA THR A 57 -48.08 -20.72 -16.34
C THR A 57 -48.80 -19.37 -16.40
N LEU A 58 -48.19 -18.42 -17.11
CA LEU A 58 -48.81 -17.13 -17.39
C LEU A 58 -49.48 -17.23 -18.76
N SER A 59 -50.80 -17.07 -18.79
CA SER A 59 -51.65 -17.15 -19.99
C SER A 59 -52.26 -15.79 -20.29
N ASN A 60 -52.90 -15.64 -21.45
CA ASN A 60 -53.55 -14.38 -21.87
C ASN A 60 -52.63 -13.16 -21.73
N VAL A 61 -51.39 -13.30 -22.24
CA VAL A 61 -50.33 -12.31 -22.05
C VAL A 61 -50.72 -10.99 -22.73
N LYS A 62 -50.66 -9.91 -21.96
CA LYS A 62 -50.97 -8.54 -22.39
C LYS A 62 -49.80 -7.62 -22.14
N TRP A 63 -49.70 -6.56 -22.92
CA TRP A 63 -48.70 -5.52 -22.73
C TRP A 63 -48.90 -4.82 -21.37
N GLY A 64 -47.82 -4.73 -20.60
CA GLY A 64 -47.78 -3.93 -19.38
C GLY A 64 -47.49 -2.45 -19.67
N LYS A 65 -47.46 -1.63 -18.62
CA LYS A 65 -47.18 -0.18 -18.71
C LYS A 65 -45.88 0.17 -19.42
N ASN A 66 -44.86 -0.67 -19.25
CA ASN A 66 -43.54 -0.49 -19.84
C ASN A 66 -43.30 -1.44 -21.01
N GLY A 67 -44.35 -2.02 -21.59
CA GLY A 67 -44.27 -2.80 -22.81
C GLY A 67 -44.13 -1.93 -24.07
N SER A 68 -43.55 -2.46 -25.14
CA SER A 68 -43.43 -1.74 -26.41
C SER A 68 -44.78 -1.53 -27.11
N GLY A 69 -45.75 -2.43 -26.90
CA GLY A 69 -47.14 -2.29 -27.37
C GLY A 69 -48.00 -1.30 -26.58
N VAL A 70 -49.32 -1.39 -26.78
CA VAL A 70 -50.36 -0.60 -26.09
C VAL A 70 -50.78 -1.33 -24.82
N GLU A 71 -50.71 -0.67 -23.66
CA GLU A 71 -51.06 -1.25 -22.36
C GLU A 71 -52.43 -1.95 -22.40
N GLY A 72 -52.49 -3.19 -21.90
CA GLY A 72 -53.71 -3.99 -21.80
C GLY A 72 -54.10 -4.77 -23.06
N GLU A 73 -53.51 -4.46 -24.22
CA GLU A 73 -53.72 -5.21 -25.45
C GLU A 73 -52.98 -6.55 -25.44
N ALA A 74 -53.51 -7.53 -26.17
CA ALA A 74 -52.89 -8.84 -26.29
C ALA A 74 -51.52 -8.75 -26.99
N VAL A 75 -50.56 -9.52 -26.49
CA VAL A 75 -49.25 -9.67 -27.15
C VAL A 75 -49.42 -10.63 -28.32
N SER A 76 -48.86 -10.26 -29.49
CA SER A 76 -48.99 -11.09 -30.69
C SER A 76 -48.23 -12.40 -30.57
N GLU A 77 -48.71 -13.42 -31.29
CA GLU A 77 -48.10 -14.75 -31.30
C GLU A 77 -46.63 -14.71 -31.75
N THR A 78 -46.28 -13.85 -32.70
CA THR A 78 -44.89 -13.65 -33.14
C THR A 78 -43.97 -13.25 -31.98
N VAL A 79 -44.38 -12.29 -31.15
CA VAL A 79 -43.59 -11.84 -29.99
C VAL A 79 -43.49 -12.93 -28.94
N ILE A 80 -44.58 -13.65 -28.67
CA ILE A 80 -44.58 -14.78 -27.73
C ILE A 80 -43.64 -15.89 -28.22
N ASN A 81 -43.63 -16.19 -29.51
CA ASN A 81 -42.75 -17.20 -30.10
C ASN A 81 -41.27 -16.80 -29.99
N GLU A 82 -40.93 -15.53 -30.23
CA GLU A 82 -39.56 -15.03 -30.04
C GLU A 82 -39.09 -15.14 -28.58
N LEU A 83 -39.94 -14.75 -27.63
CA LEU A 83 -39.64 -14.87 -26.21
C LEU A 83 -39.50 -16.34 -25.78
N THR A 84 -40.33 -17.22 -26.33
CA THR A 84 -40.31 -18.65 -26.02
C THR A 84 -39.09 -19.35 -26.60
N ALA A 85 -38.61 -18.93 -27.78
CA ALA A 85 -37.43 -19.48 -28.43
C ALA A 85 -36.16 -19.32 -27.58
N VAL A 86 -36.08 -18.27 -26.76
CA VAL A 86 -34.94 -18.02 -25.87
C VAL A 86 -35.10 -18.62 -24.46
N ASN A 87 -36.18 -19.35 -24.16
CA ASN A 87 -36.39 -19.92 -22.82
C ASN A 87 -35.24 -20.84 -22.36
N SER A 88 -34.59 -21.53 -23.31
CA SER A 88 -33.43 -22.41 -23.04
C SER A 88 -32.08 -21.75 -23.32
N ALA A 89 -32.06 -20.50 -23.79
CA ALA A 89 -30.85 -19.75 -24.10
C ALA A 89 -30.15 -19.25 -22.83
N SER A 90 -28.96 -18.67 -22.99
CA SER A 90 -28.28 -17.97 -21.91
C SER A 90 -29.09 -16.76 -21.44
N ASP A 91 -28.85 -16.30 -20.22
CA ASP A 91 -29.62 -15.21 -19.66
C ASP A 91 -29.36 -13.87 -20.36
N THR A 92 -28.15 -13.69 -20.89
CA THR A 92 -27.79 -12.56 -21.76
C THR A 92 -28.62 -12.56 -23.04
N GLU A 93 -28.79 -13.72 -23.70
CA GLU A 93 -29.61 -13.83 -24.92
C GLU A 93 -31.10 -13.58 -24.63
N LYS A 94 -31.62 -14.06 -23.49
CA LYS A 94 -32.99 -13.74 -23.04
C LYS A 94 -33.17 -12.24 -22.84
N LEU A 95 -32.21 -11.60 -22.17
CA LEU A 95 -32.23 -10.18 -21.89
C LEU A 95 -32.27 -9.36 -23.19
N GLU A 96 -31.44 -9.70 -24.18
CA GLU A 96 -31.40 -9.00 -25.45
C GLU A 96 -32.70 -9.12 -26.25
N VAL A 97 -33.40 -10.25 -26.18
CA VAL A 97 -34.73 -10.37 -26.79
C VAL A 97 -35.78 -9.56 -26.01
N ILE A 98 -35.78 -9.63 -24.68
CA ILE A 98 -36.77 -8.94 -23.85
C ILE A 98 -36.64 -7.42 -23.93
N LYS A 99 -35.41 -6.88 -24.02
CA LYS A 99 -35.16 -5.45 -24.19
C LYS A 99 -35.84 -4.86 -25.43
N LYS A 100 -35.98 -5.61 -26.53
CA LYS A 100 -36.69 -5.17 -27.74
C LYS A 100 -38.15 -4.80 -27.47
N TYR A 101 -38.72 -5.37 -26.42
CA TYR A 101 -40.13 -5.25 -26.04
C TYR A 101 -40.36 -4.40 -24.79
N ALA A 102 -39.31 -3.78 -24.25
CA ALA A 102 -39.35 -2.98 -23.03
C ALA A 102 -39.12 -1.49 -23.31
N LYS A 103 -39.94 -0.63 -22.71
CA LYS A 103 -39.75 0.82 -22.63
C LYS A 103 -39.17 1.17 -21.25
N LEU A 104 -37.89 1.50 -21.19
CA LEU A 104 -37.19 1.79 -19.93
C LEU A 104 -37.29 3.25 -19.47
N SER A 105 -38.31 3.97 -19.94
CA SER A 105 -38.70 5.28 -19.43
C SER A 105 -39.89 5.14 -18.48
N ASN A 106 -39.95 6.00 -17.45
CA ASN A 106 -41.05 6.07 -16.48
C ASN A 106 -41.35 4.73 -15.79
N PRO A 107 -40.54 4.31 -14.80
CA PRO A 107 -40.79 3.07 -14.08
C PRO A 107 -42.16 3.08 -13.38
N VAL A 108 -42.76 1.90 -13.20
CA VAL A 108 -44.02 1.78 -12.43
C VAL A 108 -43.82 2.00 -10.93
N ALA A 109 -42.60 1.81 -10.44
CA ALA A 109 -42.19 2.13 -9.08
C ALA A 109 -40.66 2.23 -8.97
N THR A 110 -40.20 2.95 -7.96
CA THR A 110 -38.81 2.91 -7.48
C THR A 110 -38.84 2.51 -6.01
N ILE A 111 -38.10 1.46 -5.64
CA ILE A 111 -38.02 0.95 -4.27
C ILE A 111 -36.58 0.83 -3.80
N SER A 112 -36.32 0.97 -2.50
CA SER A 112 -34.97 0.88 -1.93
C SER A 112 -35.03 0.43 -0.47
N ASN A 113 -33.89 0.02 0.09
CA ASN A 113 -33.68 -0.20 1.52
C ASN A 113 -34.82 -0.95 2.24
N GLY A 114 -35.14 -2.17 1.80
CA GLY A 114 -36.20 -2.99 2.41
C GLY A 114 -37.63 -2.66 1.97
N ALA A 115 -37.85 -1.59 1.20
CA ALA A 115 -39.18 -1.25 0.68
C ALA A 115 -39.73 -2.32 -0.28
N THR A 116 -41.06 -2.36 -0.39
CA THR A 116 -41.77 -3.36 -1.19
C THR A 116 -42.68 -2.72 -2.23
N TYR A 117 -42.92 -3.44 -3.33
CA TYR A 117 -43.88 -3.09 -4.37
C TYR A 117 -44.87 -4.23 -4.58
N SER A 118 -46.17 -3.90 -4.58
CA SER A 118 -47.24 -4.85 -4.89
C SER A 118 -47.40 -5.00 -6.40
N ALA A 119 -47.09 -6.19 -6.91
CA ALA A 119 -47.07 -6.53 -8.32
C ALA A 119 -48.22 -7.50 -8.68
N LYS A 120 -48.76 -7.37 -9.90
CA LYS A 120 -49.62 -8.41 -10.48
C LYS A 120 -48.76 -9.50 -11.12
N ALA A 121 -49.36 -10.65 -11.41
CA ALA A 121 -48.68 -11.68 -12.21
C ALA A 121 -48.23 -11.10 -13.56
N GLY A 122 -46.98 -11.35 -13.94
CA GLY A 122 -46.42 -10.72 -15.14
C GLY A 122 -44.92 -10.91 -15.30
N TYR A 123 -44.36 -10.25 -16.31
CA TYR A 123 -42.92 -10.13 -16.51
C TYR A 123 -42.49 -8.71 -16.24
N TYR A 124 -41.48 -8.59 -15.37
CA TYR A 124 -40.95 -7.32 -14.95
C TYR A 124 -39.45 -7.28 -15.24
N LEU A 125 -38.98 -6.12 -15.67
CA LEU A 125 -37.57 -5.78 -15.68
C LEU A 125 -37.31 -4.87 -14.49
N ILE A 126 -36.31 -5.19 -13.69
CA ILE A 126 -35.91 -4.41 -12.53
C ILE A 126 -34.45 -4.05 -12.72
N LYS A 127 -34.09 -2.79 -12.59
CA LYS A 127 -32.70 -2.35 -12.67
C LYS A 127 -32.39 -1.33 -11.60
N ASP A 128 -31.11 -1.17 -11.28
CA ASP A 128 -30.68 -0.03 -10.49
C ASP A 128 -30.95 1.29 -11.21
N LYS A 129 -31.40 2.27 -10.44
CA LYS A 129 -31.65 3.64 -10.87
C LYS A 129 -30.32 4.28 -11.26
N GLU A 130 -30.29 4.95 -12.41
CA GLU A 130 -29.11 5.66 -12.90
C GLU A 130 -28.56 6.65 -11.86
N GLY A 131 -27.24 6.70 -11.72
CA GLY A 131 -26.54 7.48 -10.69
C GLY A 131 -26.78 7.08 -9.22
N SER A 132 -27.49 5.99 -8.92
CA SER A 132 -27.80 5.60 -7.52
C SER A 132 -26.79 4.65 -6.87
N VAL A 133 -25.90 4.01 -7.66
CA VAL A 133 -24.88 3.09 -7.14
C VAL A 133 -23.53 3.78 -7.20
N THR A 134 -22.88 3.92 -6.05
CA THR A 134 -21.58 4.60 -5.90
C THR A 134 -20.62 3.78 -5.05
N GLY A 135 -19.34 4.14 -5.11
CA GLY A 135 -18.30 3.46 -4.34
C GLY A 135 -18.00 2.08 -4.90
N THR A 136 -17.96 1.07 -4.03
CA THR A 136 -17.46 -0.27 -4.36
C THR A 136 -18.46 -1.15 -5.09
N ASP A 137 -19.71 -0.73 -5.28
CA ASP A 137 -20.78 -1.58 -5.79
C ASP A 137 -20.98 -1.47 -7.31
N ALA A 138 -21.56 -2.52 -7.89
CA ALA A 138 -21.95 -2.59 -9.30
C ALA A 138 -23.47 -2.56 -9.48
N TYR A 139 -23.92 -1.97 -10.60
CA TYR A 139 -25.32 -1.95 -11.01
C TYR A 139 -25.79 -3.35 -11.35
N THR A 140 -26.98 -3.68 -10.87
CA THR A 140 -27.67 -4.92 -11.18
C THR A 140 -28.86 -4.68 -12.11
N LEU A 141 -29.11 -5.67 -12.97
CA LEU A 141 -30.31 -5.78 -13.77
C LEU A 141 -30.89 -7.18 -13.67
N TYR A 142 -32.22 -7.22 -13.52
CA TYR A 142 -33.01 -8.43 -13.39
C TYR A 142 -34.15 -8.41 -14.40
N ILE A 143 -34.46 -9.59 -14.91
CA ILE A 143 -35.75 -9.87 -15.51
C ILE A 143 -36.38 -10.97 -14.68
N VAL A 144 -37.57 -10.68 -14.14
CA VAL A 144 -38.28 -11.60 -13.25
C VAL A 144 -39.67 -11.87 -13.78
N LYS A 145 -39.99 -13.16 -13.89
CA LYS A 145 -41.37 -13.62 -14.04
C LYS A 145 -42.00 -13.66 -12.66
N ILE A 146 -42.93 -12.76 -12.39
CA ILE A 146 -43.64 -12.68 -11.13
C ILE A 146 -44.83 -13.65 -11.16
N VAL A 147 -44.65 -14.79 -10.51
CA VAL A 147 -45.68 -15.81 -10.23
C VAL A 147 -45.76 -16.16 -8.73
N GLY A 148 -45.09 -15.35 -7.91
CA GLY A 148 -44.83 -15.51 -6.48
C GLY A 148 -44.06 -14.28 -5.98
N ASP A 149 -43.87 -14.18 -4.66
CA ASP A 149 -43.06 -13.11 -4.06
C ASP A 149 -41.58 -13.22 -4.48
N VAL A 150 -40.94 -12.07 -4.69
CA VAL A 150 -39.55 -11.95 -5.14
C VAL A 150 -38.79 -10.99 -4.25
N THR A 151 -37.64 -11.42 -3.74
CA THR A 151 -36.66 -10.54 -3.09
C THR A 151 -35.49 -10.31 -4.02
N ILE A 152 -35.19 -9.03 -4.29
CA ILE A 152 -34.05 -8.60 -5.10
C ILE A 152 -32.75 -8.95 -4.35
N LYS A 153 -31.78 -9.55 -5.04
CA LYS A 153 -30.46 -9.91 -4.49
C LYS A 153 -29.37 -9.25 -5.34
N PRO A 154 -28.74 -8.16 -4.86
CA PRO A 154 -27.72 -7.44 -5.60
C PRO A 154 -26.63 -8.40 -6.08
N LYS A 155 -26.19 -8.25 -7.32
CA LYS A 155 -24.98 -8.93 -7.79
C LYS A 155 -23.80 -8.02 -7.45
N SER A 156 -23.05 -8.36 -6.42
CA SER A 156 -21.77 -7.68 -6.15
C SER A 156 -20.65 -8.57 -6.69
N ASP A 157 -20.41 -8.45 -7.99
CA ASP A 157 -19.22 -8.98 -8.64
C ASP A 157 -18.32 -7.78 -8.94
N VAL A 158 -17.66 -7.27 -7.90
CA VAL A 158 -16.79 -6.09 -8.01
C VAL A 158 -15.32 -6.54 -8.00
N PRO A 159 -14.42 -5.81 -8.66
CA PRO A 159 -13.00 -6.15 -8.65
C PRO A 159 -12.41 -6.20 -7.23
N GLU A 160 -11.52 -7.17 -7.01
CA GLU A 160 -10.63 -7.17 -5.85
C GLU A 160 -9.41 -6.31 -6.16
N PHE A 161 -8.89 -5.58 -5.19
CA PHE A 161 -7.72 -4.72 -5.34
C PHE A 161 -6.75 -4.91 -4.17
N SER A 162 -5.46 -4.87 -4.45
CA SER A 162 -4.41 -4.80 -3.43
C SER A 162 -3.20 -3.99 -3.90
N LYS A 163 -2.56 -3.30 -2.96
CA LYS A 163 -1.25 -2.66 -3.10
C LYS A 163 -0.24 -3.42 -2.23
N LYS A 164 0.97 -3.61 -2.75
CA LYS A 164 2.07 -4.28 -2.04
C LYS A 164 3.40 -3.59 -2.30
N ILE A 165 4.34 -3.79 -1.39
CA ILE A 165 5.74 -3.35 -1.44
C ILE A 165 6.65 -4.57 -1.26
N LYS A 166 7.87 -4.50 -1.79
CA LYS A 166 8.94 -5.45 -1.45
C LYS A 166 9.98 -4.77 -0.60
N ASP A 167 10.60 -5.55 0.26
CA ASP A 167 11.67 -5.14 1.14
C ASP A 167 12.98 -5.77 0.70
N THR A 168 14.09 -5.05 0.85
CA THR A 168 15.42 -5.50 0.43
C THR A 168 16.46 -5.07 1.45
N ASN A 169 16.96 -6.03 2.21
CA ASN A 169 18.05 -5.77 3.14
C ASN A 169 19.38 -5.77 2.38
N ASP A 170 20.02 -4.61 2.22
CA ASP A 170 21.26 -4.43 1.45
C ASP A 170 22.46 -5.23 1.99
N THR A 171 22.51 -5.45 3.30
CA THR A 171 23.60 -6.19 3.96
C THR A 171 23.55 -7.69 3.65
N THR A 172 22.36 -8.28 3.55
CA THR A 172 22.18 -9.71 3.23
C THR A 172 21.80 -9.94 1.76
N GLY A 173 21.30 -8.92 1.09
CA GLY A 173 20.56 -8.92 -0.17
C GLY A 173 19.41 -9.93 -0.19
N ALA A 174 18.76 -10.15 0.96
CA ALA A 174 17.49 -10.86 1.01
C ALA A 174 16.39 -9.92 0.49
N ILE A 175 15.50 -10.46 -0.35
CA ILE A 175 14.34 -9.74 -0.86
C ILE A 175 13.10 -10.45 -0.34
N SER A 176 12.16 -9.71 0.25
CA SER A 176 10.93 -10.28 0.77
C SER A 176 9.94 -10.68 -0.35
N GLU A 177 8.94 -11.47 0.02
CA GLU A 177 7.72 -11.57 -0.78
C GLU A 177 6.92 -10.25 -0.70
N TRP A 178 5.95 -10.08 -1.58
CA TRP A 178 5.07 -8.90 -1.56
C TRP A 178 4.34 -8.77 -0.22
N GLN A 179 4.53 -7.63 0.45
CA GLN A 179 4.04 -7.32 1.80
C GLN A 179 3.58 -5.86 1.90
N ASP A 180 3.28 -5.37 3.10
CA ASP A 180 2.71 -4.01 3.31
C ASP A 180 3.66 -2.99 3.94
N SER A 181 4.86 -3.43 4.34
CA SER A 181 5.90 -2.55 4.88
C SER A 181 7.30 -2.97 4.47
N ALA A 182 8.21 -2.01 4.40
CA ALA A 182 9.63 -2.22 4.11
C ALA A 182 10.46 -1.10 4.73
N ASP A 183 11.78 -1.22 4.72
CA ASP A 183 12.69 -0.11 4.96
C ASP A 183 13.77 -0.01 3.87
N TYR A 184 14.22 1.21 3.60
CA TYR A 184 15.15 1.52 2.51
C TYR A 184 16.04 2.72 2.87
N ASP A 185 17.23 2.78 2.28
CA ASP A 185 18.06 3.98 2.38
C ASP A 185 17.43 5.11 1.55
N ILE A 186 17.63 6.35 1.97
CA ILE A 186 17.34 7.50 1.09
C ILE A 186 18.27 7.41 -0.13
N GLY A 187 17.68 7.51 -1.31
CA GLY A 187 18.34 7.36 -2.60
C GLY A 187 18.03 6.04 -3.31
N ASP A 188 17.40 5.08 -2.64
CA ASP A 188 17.04 3.80 -3.25
C ASP A 188 15.70 3.86 -3.98
N ASN A 189 15.54 2.97 -4.98
CA ASN A 189 14.28 2.81 -5.70
C ASN A 189 13.46 1.70 -5.04
N VAL A 190 12.34 2.10 -4.41
CA VAL A 190 11.44 1.23 -3.67
C VAL A 190 10.47 0.54 -4.62
N PRO A 191 10.40 -0.80 -4.66
CA PRO A 191 9.51 -1.57 -5.53
C PRO A 191 8.08 -1.70 -4.99
N PHE A 192 7.09 -1.33 -5.81
CA PHE A 192 5.67 -1.41 -5.52
C PHE A 192 4.92 -2.27 -6.54
N LYS A 193 3.78 -2.82 -6.12
CA LYS A 193 2.84 -3.58 -6.95
C LYS A 193 1.41 -3.17 -6.68
N LEU A 194 0.66 -2.90 -7.75
CA LEU A 194 -0.80 -2.80 -7.75
C LEU A 194 -1.37 -4.04 -8.43
N GLU A 195 -2.37 -4.67 -7.85
CA GLU A 195 -3.00 -5.86 -8.42
C GLU A 195 -4.52 -5.74 -8.31
N GLY A 196 -5.18 -5.69 -9.46
CA GLY A 196 -6.64 -5.68 -9.59
C GLY A 196 -7.14 -6.96 -10.24
N THR A 197 -8.19 -7.56 -9.70
CA THR A 197 -8.84 -8.75 -10.28
C THR A 197 -10.08 -8.35 -11.06
N VAL A 198 -10.12 -8.67 -12.34
CA VAL A 198 -11.27 -8.37 -13.20
C VAL A 198 -12.52 -9.07 -12.69
N ALA A 199 -13.63 -8.34 -12.60
CA ALA A 199 -14.91 -8.82 -12.09
C ALA A 199 -15.46 -10.05 -12.83
N ASP A 200 -16.29 -10.85 -12.15
CA ASP A 200 -16.91 -12.06 -12.75
C ASP A 200 -17.89 -11.72 -13.87
N ASN A 201 -18.64 -10.64 -13.68
CA ASN A 201 -19.61 -10.13 -14.64
C ASN A 201 -18.95 -9.39 -15.82
N TYR A 202 -17.63 -9.44 -15.97
CA TYR A 202 -16.90 -8.82 -17.08
C TYR A 202 -17.50 -9.15 -18.45
N ALA A 203 -18.02 -10.36 -18.65
CA ALA A 203 -18.67 -10.77 -19.89
C ALA A 203 -19.89 -9.91 -20.27
N ASP A 204 -20.59 -9.33 -19.29
CA ASP A 204 -21.80 -8.53 -19.47
C ASP A 204 -21.51 -7.12 -20.04
N TYR A 205 -20.24 -6.71 -20.05
CA TYR A 205 -19.80 -5.42 -20.56
C TYR A 205 -19.36 -5.49 -22.03
N LYS A 206 -19.73 -4.46 -22.79
CA LYS A 206 -19.24 -4.18 -24.16
C LYS A 206 -17.87 -3.52 -24.12
N THR A 207 -17.68 -2.58 -23.21
CA THR A 207 -16.42 -1.89 -22.91
C THR A 207 -16.17 -1.94 -21.41
N TYR A 208 -14.91 -2.04 -20.99
CA TYR A 208 -14.59 -2.18 -19.56
C TYR A 208 -13.41 -1.30 -19.18
N TYR A 209 -13.70 -0.14 -18.61
CA TYR A 209 -12.71 0.78 -18.06
C TYR A 209 -12.12 0.22 -16.78
N PHE A 210 -10.82 0.39 -16.62
CA PHE A 210 -10.07 -0.07 -15.46
C PHE A 210 -8.88 0.87 -15.25
N ALA A 211 -8.75 1.50 -14.08
CA ALA A 211 -7.67 2.44 -13.83
C ALA A 211 -7.16 2.33 -12.40
N PHE A 212 -5.85 2.25 -12.26
CA PHE A 212 -5.19 2.37 -10.97
C PHE A 212 -4.89 3.83 -10.70
N HIS A 213 -5.26 4.31 -9.51
CA HIS A 213 -4.94 5.65 -9.02
C HIS A 213 -4.00 5.52 -7.84
N ASP A 214 -2.86 6.17 -7.91
CA ASP A 214 -1.78 6.02 -6.94
C ASP A 214 -1.36 7.37 -6.38
N LYS A 215 -1.14 7.43 -5.07
CA LYS A 215 -0.80 8.65 -4.36
C LYS A 215 0.34 8.40 -3.37
N GLU A 216 1.45 9.04 -3.67
CA GLU A 216 2.69 8.97 -2.90
C GLU A 216 2.80 10.16 -1.95
N GLU A 217 3.27 9.92 -0.73
CA GLU A 217 3.72 11.01 0.14
C GLU A 217 5.02 11.66 -0.36
N ASN A 218 5.30 12.88 0.08
CA ASN A 218 6.44 13.70 -0.39
C ASN A 218 7.81 13.02 -0.28
N GLY A 219 7.96 12.03 0.60
CA GLY A 219 9.18 11.24 0.74
C GLY A 219 9.46 10.28 -0.42
N LEU A 220 8.49 10.11 -1.32
CA LEU A 220 8.59 9.24 -2.48
C LEU A 220 8.55 10.07 -3.77
N SER A 221 9.22 9.56 -4.81
CA SER A 221 9.18 10.15 -6.14
C SER A 221 9.04 9.07 -7.20
N PHE A 222 7.82 8.94 -7.71
CA PHE A 222 7.45 8.01 -8.77
C PHE A 222 8.40 8.03 -9.97
N ASN A 223 8.86 6.84 -10.37
CA ASN A 223 9.65 6.65 -11.59
C ASN A 223 8.75 6.11 -12.73
N PRO A 224 8.23 6.98 -13.63
CA PRO A 224 7.32 6.55 -14.70
C PRO A 224 7.97 5.57 -15.69
N GLY A 225 9.29 5.63 -15.87
CA GLY A 225 10.01 4.73 -16.77
C GLY A 225 10.17 3.30 -16.23
N SER A 226 9.80 3.05 -14.97
CA SER A 226 9.91 1.74 -14.34
C SER A 226 8.65 0.87 -14.46
N VAL A 227 7.55 1.43 -14.94
CA VAL A 227 6.24 0.76 -14.98
C VAL A 227 6.27 -0.46 -15.90
N LYS A 228 5.89 -1.61 -15.36
CA LYS A 228 5.62 -2.85 -16.08
C LYS A 228 4.22 -3.33 -15.77
N VAL A 229 3.50 -3.76 -16.80
CA VAL A 229 2.11 -4.18 -16.67
C VAL A 229 1.98 -5.64 -17.11
N TYR A 230 1.21 -6.42 -16.37
CA TYR A 230 1.01 -7.84 -16.62
C TYR A 230 -0.48 -8.21 -16.62
N VAL A 231 -0.84 -9.17 -17.45
CA VAL A 231 -2.13 -9.87 -17.43
C VAL A 231 -1.88 -11.33 -17.11
N ASP A 232 -2.41 -11.82 -15.99
CA ASP A 232 -2.19 -13.19 -15.51
C ASP A 232 -0.68 -13.58 -15.45
N GLY A 233 0.17 -12.61 -15.07
CA GLY A 233 1.61 -12.76 -14.97
C GLY A 233 2.39 -12.65 -16.29
N VAL A 234 1.72 -12.40 -17.41
CA VAL A 234 2.35 -12.18 -18.71
C VAL A 234 2.45 -10.68 -18.98
N GLU A 235 3.67 -10.18 -19.20
CA GLU A 235 3.91 -8.76 -19.46
C GLU A 235 3.23 -8.30 -20.76
N ILE A 236 2.62 -7.12 -20.72
CA ILE A 236 2.06 -6.43 -21.88
C ILE A 236 2.70 -5.05 -21.99
N THR A 237 2.81 -4.53 -23.21
CA THR A 237 3.45 -3.23 -23.49
C THR A 237 2.52 -2.23 -24.16
N SER A 238 1.23 -2.56 -24.27
CA SER A 238 0.21 -1.74 -24.95
C SER A 238 -1.17 -2.02 -24.38
N GLY A 239 -2.13 -1.13 -24.64
CA GLY A 239 -3.50 -1.25 -24.12
C GLY A 239 -3.73 -0.53 -22.78
N TYR A 240 -2.71 0.18 -22.30
CA TYR A 240 -2.75 1.05 -21.12
C TYR A 240 -1.97 2.34 -21.38
N GLU A 241 -2.22 3.35 -20.55
CA GLU A 241 -1.51 4.62 -20.52
C GLU A 241 -1.06 4.92 -19.09
N VAL A 242 0.17 5.41 -18.92
CA VAL A 242 0.67 5.91 -17.63
C VAL A 242 0.60 7.43 -17.66
N LYS A 243 -0.22 8.02 -16.78
CA LYS A 243 -0.45 9.46 -16.70
C LYS A 243 0.18 10.04 -15.43
N THR A 244 0.87 11.16 -15.57
CA THR A 244 1.39 11.99 -14.46
C THR A 244 0.87 13.42 -14.52
N THR A 245 0.09 13.76 -15.55
CA THR A 245 -0.56 15.06 -15.74
C THR A 245 -1.94 14.83 -16.32
N GLY A 246 -2.85 15.79 -16.14
CA GLY A 246 -4.25 15.62 -16.57
C GLY A 246 -4.94 14.44 -15.88
N LEU A 247 -4.56 14.18 -14.63
CA LEU A 247 -5.11 13.10 -13.81
C LEU A 247 -6.59 13.37 -13.56
N LYS A 248 -7.39 12.30 -13.49
CA LYS A 248 -8.80 12.41 -13.12
C LYS A 248 -8.95 12.82 -11.66
N HIS A 249 -8.07 12.32 -10.80
CA HIS A 249 -7.98 12.67 -9.40
C HIS A 249 -6.75 13.56 -9.15
N ASN A 250 -6.99 14.85 -8.90
CA ASN A 250 -5.93 15.86 -8.75
C ASN A 250 -4.99 15.63 -7.55
N ASP A 251 -5.38 14.77 -6.60
CA ASP A 251 -4.59 14.40 -5.44
C ASP A 251 -3.69 13.18 -5.66
N CYS A 252 -3.81 12.49 -6.80
CA CYS A 252 -2.95 11.37 -7.16
C CYS A 252 -1.59 11.84 -7.69
N THR A 253 -0.58 11.00 -7.51
CA THR A 253 0.76 11.17 -8.10
C THR A 253 0.76 10.70 -9.55
N PHE A 254 0.12 9.58 -9.83
CA PHE A 254 -0.02 9.04 -11.18
C PHE A 254 -1.25 8.14 -11.32
N GLU A 255 -1.60 7.83 -12.57
CA GLU A 255 -2.66 6.89 -12.92
C GLU A 255 -2.15 5.89 -13.98
N VAL A 256 -2.56 4.63 -13.90
CA VAL A 256 -2.38 3.64 -14.97
C VAL A 256 -3.74 3.26 -15.51
N VAL A 257 -4.07 3.78 -16.70
CA VAL A 257 -5.42 3.78 -17.26
C VAL A 257 -5.54 2.77 -18.39
N PHE A 258 -6.53 1.89 -18.29
CA PHE A 258 -6.99 1.02 -19.35
C PHE A 258 -8.37 1.51 -19.79
N GLU A 259 -8.41 2.28 -20.87
CA GLU A 259 -9.67 2.82 -21.42
C GLU A 259 -10.67 1.71 -21.75
N ASN A 260 -10.17 0.54 -22.18
CA ASN A 260 -10.99 -0.63 -22.41
C ASN A 260 -10.19 -1.94 -22.32
N LEU A 261 -10.33 -2.67 -21.21
CA LEU A 261 -9.74 -4.00 -21.03
C LEU A 261 -10.22 -5.01 -22.10
N LYS A 262 -11.41 -4.84 -22.69
CA LYS A 262 -11.92 -5.72 -23.77
C LYS A 262 -11.10 -5.63 -25.06
N ALA A 263 -10.30 -4.57 -25.22
CA ALA A 263 -9.38 -4.45 -26.34
C ALA A 263 -8.12 -5.34 -26.18
N ILE A 264 -7.88 -5.87 -24.98
CA ILE A 264 -6.73 -6.72 -24.67
C ILE A 264 -7.19 -8.18 -24.67
N SER A 265 -6.87 -8.90 -25.74
CA SER A 265 -7.39 -10.27 -25.98
C SER A 265 -7.09 -11.31 -24.90
N SER A 266 -6.04 -11.11 -24.10
CA SER A 266 -5.68 -12.02 -22.99
C SER A 266 -6.55 -11.84 -21.74
N VAL A 267 -7.28 -10.73 -21.62
CA VAL A 267 -8.08 -10.39 -20.45
C VAL A 267 -9.42 -11.14 -20.49
N LYS A 268 -9.78 -11.74 -19.36
CA LYS A 268 -11.05 -12.42 -19.13
C LYS A 268 -11.55 -12.11 -17.71
N ALA A 269 -12.76 -12.56 -17.39
CA ALA A 269 -13.25 -12.57 -16.01
C ALA A 269 -12.22 -13.27 -15.10
N LYS A 270 -11.98 -12.72 -13.91
CA LYS A 270 -10.96 -13.13 -12.94
C LYS A 270 -9.50 -13.00 -13.39
N SER A 271 -9.20 -12.42 -14.56
CA SER A 271 -7.82 -12.10 -14.88
C SER A 271 -7.24 -11.13 -13.86
N LYS A 272 -5.96 -11.31 -13.52
CA LYS A 272 -5.21 -10.40 -12.67
C LYS A 272 -4.47 -9.39 -13.53
N ILE A 273 -4.78 -8.12 -13.33
CA ILE A 273 -4.05 -6.99 -13.93
C ILE A 273 -3.07 -6.51 -12.87
N THR A 274 -1.78 -6.62 -13.16
CA THR A 274 -0.71 -6.25 -12.24
C THR A 274 0.10 -5.09 -12.82
N VAL A 275 0.36 -4.07 -12.01
CA VAL A 275 1.29 -2.98 -12.32
C VAL A 275 2.42 -3.04 -11.31
N GLU A 276 3.63 -3.31 -11.77
CA GLU A 276 4.86 -3.18 -10.97
C GLU A 276 5.57 -1.90 -11.35
N TYR A 277 6.06 -1.15 -10.36
CA TYR A 277 6.79 0.10 -10.56
C TYR A 277 7.73 0.35 -9.40
N THR A 278 8.56 1.39 -9.54
CA THR A 278 9.45 1.85 -8.49
C THR A 278 9.29 3.34 -8.24
N SER A 279 9.62 3.76 -7.02
CA SER A 279 9.69 5.18 -6.65
C SER A 279 10.93 5.42 -5.81
N LEU A 280 11.59 6.56 -6.05
CA LEU A 280 12.78 6.95 -5.30
C LEU A 280 12.37 7.37 -3.89
N LEU A 281 12.96 6.76 -2.85
CA LEU A 281 12.90 7.31 -1.50
C LEU A 281 13.82 8.52 -1.42
N ASN A 282 13.24 9.73 -1.39
CA ASN A 282 13.97 10.98 -1.57
C ASN A 282 14.33 11.66 -0.24
N GLU A 283 15.03 12.80 -0.34
CA GLU A 283 15.54 13.57 0.80
C GLU A 283 14.47 14.18 1.74
N ASN A 284 13.21 14.21 1.30
CA ASN A 284 12.06 14.65 2.10
C ASN A 284 11.41 13.50 2.89
N ALA A 285 11.98 12.29 2.84
CA ALA A 285 11.45 11.15 3.56
C ALA A 285 11.33 11.42 5.07
N ILE A 286 10.18 11.07 5.62
CA ILE A 286 9.90 11.12 7.05
C ILE A 286 10.60 9.94 7.71
N LEU A 287 11.29 10.21 8.83
CA LEU A 287 12.14 9.24 9.52
C LEU A 287 11.39 8.51 10.65
N GLY A 288 11.68 7.22 10.81
CA GLY A 288 11.19 6.36 11.90
C GLY A 288 9.70 6.06 11.82
N LYS A 289 9.02 5.96 12.97
CA LYS A 289 7.66 5.42 13.08
C LYS A 289 6.61 5.97 12.10
N PRO A 290 6.61 7.26 11.73
CA PRO A 290 5.66 7.73 10.74
C PRO A 290 5.89 7.07 9.37
N GLY A 291 7.12 6.79 8.96
CA GLY A 291 7.45 6.27 7.63
C GLY A 291 6.89 7.11 6.49
N ASN A 292 6.81 6.54 5.29
CA ASN A 292 6.38 7.21 4.06
C ASN A 292 5.34 6.32 3.38
N VAL A 293 4.09 6.78 3.39
CA VAL A 293 2.95 6.02 2.89
C VAL A 293 2.84 6.18 1.39
N ASN A 294 2.47 5.08 0.76
CA ASN A 294 2.02 5.07 -0.60
C ASN A 294 0.65 4.39 -0.65
N GLU A 295 -0.37 5.10 -1.12
CA GLU A 295 -1.76 4.64 -1.15
C GLU A 295 -2.24 4.49 -2.60
N ALA A 296 -3.16 3.55 -2.84
CA ALA A 296 -3.77 3.40 -4.16
C ALA A 296 -5.21 2.92 -4.07
N LYS A 297 -5.96 3.13 -5.15
CA LYS A 297 -7.30 2.57 -5.35
C LYS A 297 -7.47 2.16 -6.81
N LEU A 298 -8.49 1.34 -7.05
CA LEU A 298 -8.90 0.91 -8.37
C LEU A 298 -10.24 1.54 -8.74
N GLU A 299 -10.31 2.15 -9.92
CA GLU A 299 -11.54 2.58 -10.57
C GLU A 299 -11.90 1.60 -11.69
N PHE A 300 -13.18 1.23 -11.81
CA PHE A 300 -13.64 0.22 -12.76
C PHE A 300 -15.04 0.50 -13.28
N SER A 301 -15.35 0.02 -14.49
CA SER A 301 -16.73 0.06 -15.00
C SER A 301 -17.68 -0.73 -14.11
N ASN A 302 -18.69 -0.07 -13.55
CA ASN A 302 -19.62 -0.69 -12.60
C ASN A 302 -21.07 -0.80 -13.12
N ASN A 303 -21.36 -0.30 -14.33
CA ASN A 303 -22.69 -0.44 -14.94
C ASN A 303 -22.69 -1.09 -16.34
N PRO A 304 -23.06 -2.38 -16.46
CA PRO A 304 -23.20 -3.04 -17.77
C PRO A 304 -24.55 -2.72 -18.47
N ASN A 305 -25.47 -2.03 -17.81
CA ASN A 305 -26.88 -1.94 -18.23
C ASN A 305 -27.19 -0.76 -19.16
N ASN A 306 -26.28 0.20 -19.29
CA ASN A 306 -26.43 1.32 -20.21
C ASN A 306 -25.88 0.97 -21.62
N ASP A 307 -25.94 1.93 -22.54
CA ASP A 307 -25.48 1.72 -23.92
C ASP A 307 -23.94 1.57 -24.00
N GLN A 308 -23.21 1.95 -22.94
CA GLN A 308 -21.76 1.89 -22.81
C GLN A 308 -21.03 2.72 -23.89
N ILE A 309 -21.63 3.86 -24.26
CA ILE A 309 -21.12 4.83 -25.23
C ILE A 309 -20.69 6.10 -24.49
N GLY A 310 -19.48 6.59 -24.74
CA GLY A 310 -18.95 7.79 -24.09
C GLY A 310 -18.21 7.47 -22.78
N ASN A 311 -18.29 8.38 -21.80
CA ASN A 311 -17.63 8.19 -20.50
C ASN A 311 -18.34 7.08 -19.71
N PRO A 312 -17.65 6.00 -19.33
CA PRO A 312 -18.26 4.90 -18.60
C PRO A 312 -18.62 5.35 -17.18
N GLU A 313 -19.77 4.88 -16.68
CA GLU A 313 -20.05 4.93 -15.26
C GLU A 313 -19.08 3.99 -14.53
N THR A 314 -18.53 4.49 -13.43
CA THR A 314 -17.46 3.82 -12.69
C THR A 314 -17.78 3.71 -11.21
N GLY A 315 -17.25 2.64 -10.63
CA GLY A 315 -17.11 2.44 -9.18
C GLY A 315 -15.64 2.48 -8.78
N GLU A 316 -15.38 2.62 -7.50
CA GLU A 316 -14.04 2.71 -6.93
C GLU A 316 -13.90 1.76 -5.73
N THR A 317 -12.74 1.12 -5.60
CA THR A 317 -12.38 0.39 -4.38
C THR A 317 -11.99 1.37 -3.26
N PRO A 318 -11.99 0.94 -1.98
CA PRO A 318 -11.33 1.69 -0.93
C PRO A 318 -9.83 1.83 -1.23
N TRP A 319 -9.20 2.82 -0.60
CA TRP A 319 -7.76 2.98 -0.63
C TRP A 319 -7.07 1.83 0.12
N ASP A 320 -6.04 1.25 -0.52
CA ASP A 320 -5.12 0.29 0.09
C ASP A 320 -3.73 0.94 0.23
N ASN A 321 -3.02 0.62 1.32
CA ASN A 321 -1.87 1.38 1.78
C ASN A 321 -0.68 0.48 2.06
N VAL A 322 0.51 0.95 1.70
CA VAL A 322 1.78 0.38 2.12
C VAL A 322 2.69 1.49 2.65
N ILE A 323 3.71 1.12 3.41
CA ILE A 323 4.61 2.09 4.07
C ILE A 323 6.07 1.69 3.91
N VAL A 324 6.92 2.66 3.61
CA VAL A 324 8.38 2.50 3.65
C VAL A 324 9.00 3.34 4.76
N PHE A 325 9.83 2.71 5.58
CA PHE A 325 10.57 3.37 6.64
C PHE A 325 11.99 3.72 6.22
N THR A 326 12.55 4.69 6.93
CA THR A 326 13.98 5.00 6.90
C THR A 326 14.34 5.72 8.19
N TYR A 327 15.59 5.64 8.62
CA TYR A 327 16.01 5.96 9.98
C TYR A 327 17.16 6.97 9.98
N GLN A 328 17.54 7.39 11.19
CA GLN A 328 18.76 8.15 11.41
C GLN A 328 19.58 7.58 12.56
N VAL A 329 20.88 7.83 12.51
CA VAL A 329 21.81 7.63 13.63
C VAL A 329 22.44 8.97 13.98
N VAL A 330 22.34 9.35 15.26
CA VAL A 330 22.98 10.55 15.83
C VAL A 330 24.16 10.14 16.69
N VAL A 331 25.35 10.62 16.38
CA VAL A 331 26.57 10.38 17.15
C VAL A 331 26.94 11.64 17.92
N ASN A 332 26.89 11.59 19.25
CA ASN A 332 27.28 12.68 20.12
C ASN A 332 28.72 12.49 20.62
N LYS A 333 29.53 13.55 20.54
CA LYS A 333 30.97 13.48 20.79
C LYS A 333 31.34 14.06 22.15
N TYR A 334 32.05 13.25 22.96
CA TYR A 334 32.51 13.64 24.29
C TYR A 334 34.02 13.43 24.49
N ALA A 335 34.59 14.23 25.38
CA ALA A 335 35.92 14.10 25.96
C ALA A 335 35.83 13.35 27.29
N ASN A 336 36.59 12.26 27.44
CA ASN A 336 36.76 11.48 28.67
C ASN A 336 35.51 10.80 29.27
N SER A 337 34.37 11.47 29.40
CA SER A 337 33.10 10.92 29.91
C SER A 337 31.90 11.72 29.39
N VAL A 338 30.71 11.12 29.43
CA VAL A 338 29.45 11.77 29.04
C VAL A 338 29.02 12.78 30.10
N ALA A 339 29.24 14.06 29.83
CA ALA A 339 28.79 15.18 30.65
C ALA A 339 28.67 16.44 29.78
N ALA A 340 27.76 17.37 30.13
CA ALA A 340 27.51 18.57 29.31
C ALA A 340 28.78 19.42 29.06
N GLY A 341 29.65 19.56 30.07
CA GLY A 341 30.93 20.29 29.94
C GLY A 341 32.01 19.53 29.16
N ASN A 342 31.75 18.28 28.79
CA ASN A 342 32.70 17.40 28.11
C ASN A 342 32.39 17.23 26.63
N LYS A 343 31.41 17.95 26.06
CA LYS A 343 31.19 17.92 24.61
C LYS A 343 32.47 18.32 23.86
N LEU A 344 32.84 17.56 22.83
CA LEU A 344 34.15 17.68 22.19
C LEU A 344 34.03 18.03 20.70
N PRO A 345 34.30 19.30 20.31
CA PRO A 345 34.31 19.72 18.91
C PRO A 345 35.59 19.30 18.18
N GLY A 346 35.59 19.46 16.85
CA GLY A 346 36.77 19.25 15.99
C GLY A 346 37.00 17.80 15.54
N ALA A 347 36.11 16.88 15.89
CA ALA A 347 36.11 15.51 15.37
C ALA A 347 35.47 15.46 13.98
N GLU A 348 35.82 14.47 13.17
CA GLU A 348 35.12 14.17 11.92
C GLU A 348 34.83 12.68 11.84
N PHE A 349 33.65 12.33 11.33
CA PHE A 349 33.20 10.95 11.19
C PHE A 349 32.78 10.64 9.76
N LYS A 350 32.97 9.39 9.39
CA LYS A 350 32.42 8.74 8.22
C LYS A 350 31.60 7.53 8.67
N LEU A 351 30.37 7.41 8.18
CA LEU A 351 29.54 6.22 8.34
C LEU A 351 29.49 5.49 7.00
N GLU A 352 29.68 4.18 7.04
CA GLU A 352 29.60 3.31 5.87
C GLU A 352 28.69 2.13 6.14
N LYS A 353 27.72 1.89 5.26
CA LYS A 353 26.91 0.68 5.25
C LYS A 353 27.68 -0.45 4.58
N VAL A 354 27.57 -1.66 5.13
CA VAL A 354 28.17 -2.88 4.57
C VAL A 354 27.13 -3.58 3.70
N LEU A 355 27.44 -3.74 2.42
CA LEU A 355 26.59 -4.42 1.45
C LEU A 355 26.90 -5.92 1.41
N LYS A 356 26.01 -6.71 0.82
CA LYS A 356 26.13 -8.18 0.67
C LYS A 356 27.47 -8.68 0.13
N ASP A 357 28.06 -7.96 -0.82
CA ASP A 357 29.34 -8.32 -1.43
C ASP A 357 30.56 -7.86 -0.60
N GLY A 358 30.32 -7.26 0.57
CA GLY A 358 31.33 -6.69 1.46
C GLY A 358 31.80 -5.29 1.06
N THR A 359 31.28 -4.73 -0.03
CA THR A 359 31.55 -3.33 -0.39
C THR A 359 30.85 -2.37 0.58
N LYS A 360 31.31 -1.12 0.57
CA LYS A 360 30.90 -0.11 1.53
C LYS A 360 30.26 1.09 0.84
N LYS A 361 29.04 1.43 1.23
CA LYS A 361 28.29 2.62 0.76
C LYS A 361 28.43 3.72 1.81
N ALA A 362 29.02 4.86 1.44
CA ALA A 362 29.19 5.97 2.37
C ALA A 362 27.86 6.71 2.58
N ILE A 363 27.55 7.03 3.84
CA ILE A 363 26.36 7.81 4.21
C ILE A 363 26.76 9.26 4.49
N ALA A 364 25.97 10.20 3.96
CA ALA A 364 26.20 11.63 4.17
C ALA A 364 26.03 12.02 5.64
N VAL A 365 26.92 12.89 6.13
CA VAL A 365 26.91 13.39 7.51
C VAL A 365 26.45 14.84 7.56
N VAL A 366 25.56 15.14 8.51
CA VAL A 366 25.18 16.50 8.88
C VAL A 366 25.76 16.81 10.26
N LYS A 367 26.67 17.78 10.34
CA LYS A 367 27.29 18.21 11.60
C LYS A 367 26.44 19.28 12.29
N SER A 368 26.36 19.24 13.62
CA SER A 368 25.79 20.33 14.41
C SER A 368 26.65 21.59 14.31
N SER A 369 26.06 22.75 14.59
CA SER A 369 26.76 24.05 14.57
C SER A 369 27.89 24.15 15.60
N ASP A 370 27.78 23.43 16.72
CA ASP A 370 28.82 23.34 17.73
C ASP A 370 29.87 22.25 17.42
N GLU A 371 29.72 21.50 16.33
CA GLU A 371 30.57 20.38 15.90
C GLU A 371 30.66 19.22 16.91
N THR A 372 29.69 19.09 17.81
CA THR A 372 29.68 18.05 18.85
C THR A 372 28.72 16.90 18.55
N SER A 373 27.93 16.98 17.48
CA SER A 373 26.99 15.96 17.05
C SER A 373 27.02 15.75 15.54
N PHE A 374 26.88 14.49 15.11
CA PHE A 374 26.95 14.04 13.73
C PHE A 374 25.72 13.22 13.42
N THR A 375 24.87 13.70 12.53
CA THR A 375 23.62 13.03 12.14
C THR A 375 23.78 12.38 10.77
N PHE A 376 23.48 11.10 10.68
CA PHE A 376 23.39 10.32 9.45
C PHE A 376 21.92 9.96 9.25
N LYS A 377 21.35 10.30 8.09
CA LYS A 377 19.92 10.11 7.79
C LYS A 377 19.75 9.18 6.60
N GLY A 378 18.56 8.60 6.49
CA GLY A 378 18.17 7.80 5.34
C GLY A 378 18.79 6.43 5.39
N LEU A 379 18.69 5.78 6.54
CA LEU A 379 19.24 4.44 6.81
C LEU A 379 18.11 3.41 6.80
N ASP A 380 18.30 2.26 6.19
CA ASP A 380 17.50 1.06 6.40
C ASP A 380 18.06 0.21 7.57
N ASP A 381 17.57 -1.02 7.72
CA ASP A 381 18.20 -2.00 8.60
C ASP A 381 19.47 -2.63 8.00
N GLY A 382 20.47 -2.93 8.83
CA GLY A 382 21.71 -3.52 8.35
C GLY A 382 22.97 -3.18 9.14
N ASP A 383 24.12 -3.55 8.56
CA ASP A 383 25.43 -3.43 9.19
C ASP A 383 26.15 -2.15 8.76
N TYR A 384 26.74 -1.45 9.74
CA TYR A 384 27.41 -0.18 9.54
C TYR A 384 28.78 -0.11 10.24
N ILE A 385 29.66 0.75 9.71
CA ILE A 385 30.99 1.05 10.23
C ILE A 385 31.11 2.56 10.43
N LEU A 386 31.24 2.99 11.67
CA LEU A 386 31.55 4.37 12.04
C LEU A 386 33.06 4.53 12.23
N THR A 387 33.67 5.43 11.47
CA THR A 387 35.11 5.72 11.54
C THR A 387 35.34 7.18 11.92
N GLU A 388 36.15 7.44 12.95
CA GLU A 388 36.65 8.78 13.25
C GLU A 388 37.77 9.11 12.25
N THR A 389 37.50 9.98 11.29
CA THR A 389 38.44 10.37 10.22
C THR A 389 39.37 11.50 10.65
N LYS A 390 38.99 12.26 11.68
CA LYS A 390 39.82 13.28 12.31
C LYS A 390 39.62 13.26 13.81
N THR A 391 40.71 12.99 14.52
CA THR A 391 40.72 13.01 15.99
C THR A 391 41.05 14.42 16.49
N PRO A 392 40.31 14.96 17.48
CA PRO A 392 40.63 16.22 18.13
C PRO A 392 42.03 16.22 18.76
N ALA A 393 42.73 17.36 18.70
CA ALA A 393 44.07 17.48 19.28
C ALA A 393 44.07 17.13 20.78
N GLN A 394 45.14 16.48 21.25
CA GLN A 394 45.32 15.99 22.64
C GLN A 394 44.49 14.75 23.01
N TYR A 395 43.78 14.14 22.07
CA TYR A 395 43.00 12.91 22.28
C TYR A 395 43.52 11.74 21.44
N ASN A 396 43.21 10.53 21.88
CA ASN A 396 43.53 9.30 21.13
C ASN A 396 42.41 9.01 20.12
N THR A 397 42.78 8.56 18.92
CA THR A 397 41.85 8.11 17.88
C THR A 397 41.12 6.86 18.35
N ILE A 398 39.81 6.81 18.10
CA ILE A 398 39.04 5.59 18.37
C ILE A 398 39.20 4.59 17.22
N ALA A 399 39.21 3.30 17.54
CA ALA A 399 39.10 2.27 16.52
C ALA A 399 37.74 2.39 15.80
N PRO A 400 37.64 2.00 14.52
CA PRO A 400 36.35 1.92 13.84
C PRO A 400 35.36 1.08 14.64
N ILE A 401 34.12 1.56 14.72
CA ILE A 401 33.04 0.91 15.47
C ILE A 401 32.10 0.28 14.46
N THR A 402 31.93 -1.04 14.55
CA THR A 402 30.95 -1.80 13.76
C THR A 402 29.68 -2.00 14.57
N PHE A 403 28.52 -1.76 13.97
CA PHE A 403 27.23 -1.96 14.62
C PHE A 403 26.16 -2.36 13.60
N THR A 404 25.10 -2.98 14.10
CA THR A 404 23.92 -3.38 13.32
C THR A 404 22.74 -2.53 13.76
N VAL A 405 22.01 -1.96 12.79
CA VAL A 405 20.68 -1.38 12.99
C VAL A 405 19.67 -2.49 12.71
N THR A 406 18.73 -2.70 13.63
CA THR A 406 17.66 -3.69 13.48
C THR A 406 16.32 -2.99 13.61
N ALA A 407 15.49 -3.14 12.59
CA ALA A 407 14.11 -2.70 12.59
C ALA A 407 13.17 -3.91 12.49
N GLU A 408 12.07 -3.86 13.22
CA GLU A 408 10.98 -4.84 13.09
C GLU A 408 9.70 -4.09 12.73
N HIS A 409 8.99 -4.58 11.72
CA HIS A 409 7.72 -4.00 11.29
C HIS A 409 6.70 -5.08 10.91
N ASN A 410 5.41 -4.76 11.10
CA ASN A 410 4.31 -5.62 10.68
C ASN A 410 4.22 -5.68 9.16
N ILE A 411 4.34 -6.88 8.60
CA ILE A 411 4.33 -7.11 7.14
C ILE A 411 2.93 -7.11 6.52
N GLU A 412 1.87 -7.05 7.32
CA GLU A 412 0.48 -6.87 6.88
C GLU A 412 -0.11 -5.60 7.54
N TRP A 413 -0.81 -4.77 6.76
CA TRP A 413 -1.47 -3.56 7.25
C TRP A 413 -2.99 -3.66 7.09
N THR A 414 -3.65 -4.25 8.09
CA THR A 414 -5.08 -4.60 7.95
C THR A 414 -6.08 -3.55 8.42
N THR A 415 -5.66 -2.43 9.05
CA THR A 415 -6.41 -1.17 9.36
C THR A 415 -5.85 -0.41 10.60
N GLY A 416 -4.58 -0.57 10.97
CA GLY A 416 -3.97 0.09 12.14
C GLY A 416 -3.49 1.52 11.91
N ASN A 417 -3.14 2.24 12.98
CA ASN A 417 -2.41 3.51 12.88
C ASN A 417 -1.01 3.23 12.30
N ARG A 418 -0.57 4.01 11.30
CA ARG A 418 0.74 3.85 10.65
C ARG A 418 1.92 3.81 11.63
N ASN A 419 1.82 4.53 12.75
CA ASN A 419 2.87 4.61 13.77
C ASN A 419 3.05 3.32 14.59
N ASP A 420 2.12 2.36 14.44
CA ASP A 420 2.16 1.06 15.10
C ASP A 420 2.74 -0.03 14.18
N ILE A 421 2.99 0.28 12.90
CA ILE A 421 3.54 -0.69 11.95
C ILE A 421 5.02 -0.99 12.25
N LEU A 422 5.82 0.04 12.56
CA LEU A 422 7.18 -0.13 13.09
C LEU A 422 7.12 -0.50 14.58
N THR A 423 7.41 -1.76 14.90
CA THR A 423 7.28 -2.34 16.25
C THR A 423 8.56 -2.20 17.07
N SER A 424 9.73 -2.22 16.43
CA SER A 424 11.03 -2.08 17.09
C SER A 424 12.04 -1.38 16.20
N LEU A 425 12.92 -0.58 16.81
CA LEU A 425 14.12 -0.03 16.17
C LEU A 425 15.24 0.05 17.20
N THR A 426 16.31 -0.71 16.98
CA THR A 426 17.43 -0.86 17.91
C THR A 426 18.77 -0.83 17.18
N GLY A 427 19.84 -0.57 17.92
CA GLY A 427 21.20 -0.67 17.41
C GLY A 427 22.06 -1.45 18.37
N ASP A 428 22.89 -2.36 17.85
CA ASP A 428 23.84 -3.14 18.64
C ASP A 428 25.25 -3.02 18.07
N ALA A 429 26.21 -2.67 18.91
CA ALA A 429 27.60 -2.51 18.52
C ALA A 429 28.42 -3.73 18.95
N ALA A 430 29.19 -4.29 18.01
CA ALA A 430 30.07 -5.40 18.33
C ALA A 430 31.02 -5.00 19.46
N SER A 431 31.12 -5.84 20.50
CA SER A 431 31.96 -5.65 21.70
C SER A 431 31.56 -4.52 22.67
N GLY A 432 30.36 -3.94 22.57
CA GLY A 432 29.86 -2.97 23.55
C GLY A 432 30.67 -1.67 23.63
N THR A 433 31.35 -1.31 22.54
CA THR A 433 32.18 -0.09 22.43
C THR A 433 31.36 1.19 22.58
N ILE A 434 30.08 1.12 22.23
CA ILE A 434 29.09 2.18 22.35
C ILE A 434 27.75 1.55 22.77
N THR A 435 26.82 2.39 23.21
CA THR A 435 25.44 1.98 23.51
C THR A 435 24.51 2.88 22.72
N PHE A 436 23.49 2.28 22.09
CA PHE A 436 22.44 3.02 21.41
C PHE A 436 21.24 3.24 22.33
N SER A 437 20.62 4.40 22.19
CA SER A 437 19.33 4.76 22.76
C SER A 437 18.39 5.20 21.64
N PRO A 438 17.06 5.11 21.83
CA PRO A 438 16.10 5.68 20.90
C PRO A 438 16.30 7.19 20.74
N LYS A 439 16.39 7.67 19.49
CA LYS A 439 16.28 9.10 19.18
C LYS A 439 14.82 9.43 18.90
N THR A 440 14.24 10.31 19.70
CA THR A 440 12.85 10.79 19.51
C THR A 440 12.80 12.21 18.97
N ASP A 441 11.70 12.57 18.32
CA ASP A 441 11.34 13.95 18.05
C ASP A 441 10.72 14.63 19.30
N ASP A 442 10.25 15.87 19.13
CA ASP A 442 9.64 16.67 20.21
C ASP A 442 8.30 16.08 20.70
N ASN A 443 7.68 15.19 19.92
CA ASN A 443 6.44 14.49 20.25
C ASN A 443 6.70 13.10 20.84
N ASN A 444 7.94 12.78 21.20
CA ASN A 444 8.37 11.48 21.73
C ASN A 444 8.17 10.32 20.73
N VAL A 445 8.16 10.60 19.43
CA VAL A 445 8.10 9.60 18.36
C VAL A 445 9.53 9.20 17.99
N GLN A 446 9.81 7.89 17.99
CA GLN A 446 11.13 7.39 17.62
C GLN A 446 11.40 7.61 16.12
N THR A 447 12.42 8.42 15.82
CA THR A 447 12.87 8.77 14.46
C THR A 447 14.15 8.04 14.07
N GLY A 448 14.87 7.48 15.04
CA GLY A 448 16.15 6.84 14.81
C GLY A 448 16.80 6.36 16.10
N LEU A 449 18.13 6.34 16.08
CA LEU A 449 19.00 5.95 17.19
C LEU A 449 19.97 7.08 17.51
N GLU A 450 20.40 7.16 18.76
CA GLU A 450 21.49 8.02 19.17
C GLU A 450 22.52 7.27 20.02
N THR A 451 23.78 7.69 19.94
CA THR A 451 24.87 7.09 20.68
C THR A 451 25.92 8.12 21.08
N ASN A 452 26.75 7.78 22.08
CA ASN A 452 27.79 8.63 22.60
C ASN A 452 29.17 8.04 22.30
N VAL A 453 30.03 8.82 21.65
CA VAL A 453 31.40 8.44 21.31
C VAL A 453 32.41 9.26 22.12
N ILE A 454 33.22 8.58 22.91
CA ILE A 454 34.15 9.17 23.87
C ILE A 454 35.58 9.03 23.36
N ASN A 455 36.31 10.15 23.25
CA ASN A 455 37.76 10.07 23.12
C ASN A 455 38.41 10.29 24.48
N LYS A 456 39.37 9.44 24.83
CA LYS A 456 40.20 9.60 26.02
C LYS A 456 41.37 10.51 25.68
N SER A 457 41.65 11.48 26.55
CA SER A 457 42.82 12.35 26.41
C SER A 457 44.10 11.50 26.38
N GLY A 458 45.05 11.93 25.56
CA GLY A 458 46.41 11.41 25.59
C GLY A 458 47.04 11.63 26.97
N SER A 459 48.03 10.79 27.30
CA SER A 459 48.80 10.94 28.54
C SER A 459 50.24 11.30 28.21
N THR A 460 50.84 12.17 29.02
CA THR A 460 52.30 12.29 29.06
C THR A 460 52.88 11.03 29.68
N LEU A 461 53.62 10.24 28.89
CA LEU A 461 54.31 9.06 29.42
C LEU A 461 55.30 9.48 30.52
N PRO A 462 55.49 8.66 31.57
CA PRO A 462 56.45 8.96 32.62
C PRO A 462 57.85 9.10 32.02
N THR A 463 58.48 10.25 32.18
CA THR A 463 59.87 10.46 31.78
C THR A 463 60.80 10.12 32.95
N THR A 464 61.76 9.24 32.74
CA THR A 464 62.88 9.08 33.68
C THR A 464 63.86 10.21 33.44
N GLY A 465 64.00 11.12 34.41
CA GLY A 465 64.89 12.27 34.25
C GLY A 465 64.42 13.61 34.84
N GLY A 466 63.48 13.61 35.79
CA GLY A 466 62.99 14.85 36.43
C GLY A 466 64.05 15.62 37.22
N MET A 467 63.64 16.66 37.96
CA MET A 467 64.54 17.51 38.77
C MET A 467 65.53 16.75 39.67
N GLY A 468 65.19 15.52 40.11
CA GLY A 468 66.08 14.68 40.91
C GLY A 468 67.40 14.33 40.21
N THR A 469 67.38 13.93 38.94
CA THR A 469 68.61 13.65 38.16
C THR A 469 69.42 14.91 37.90
N THR A 470 68.77 16.06 37.70
CA THR A 470 69.45 17.36 37.56
C THR A 470 70.19 17.74 38.84
N ILE A 471 69.58 17.51 40.02
CA ILE A 471 70.23 17.73 41.31
C ILE A 471 71.43 16.80 41.48
N PHE A 472 71.31 15.51 41.13
CA PHE A 472 72.44 14.58 41.19
C PHE A 472 73.58 14.94 40.23
N TYR A 473 73.28 15.44 39.02
CA TYR A 473 74.31 15.93 38.09
C TYR A 473 75.02 17.17 38.65
N VAL A 474 74.29 18.11 39.25
CA VAL A 474 74.87 19.33 39.83
C VAL A 474 75.75 18.99 41.04
N VAL A 475 75.24 18.20 41.98
CA VAL A 475 76.00 17.80 43.19
C VAL A 475 77.20 16.92 42.82
N GLY A 476 77.01 15.97 41.92
CA GLY A 476 78.09 15.12 41.41
C GLY A 476 79.20 15.94 40.73
N SER A 477 78.83 16.93 39.91
CA SER A 477 79.80 17.82 39.25
C SER A 477 80.58 18.66 40.26
N ILE A 478 79.92 19.19 41.29
CA ILE A 478 80.57 19.95 42.36
C ILE A 478 81.57 19.07 43.14
N LEU A 479 81.20 17.83 43.46
CA LEU A 479 82.07 16.89 44.16
C LEU A 479 83.31 16.51 43.33
N VAL A 480 83.14 16.27 42.02
CA VAL A 480 84.26 15.97 41.11
C VAL A 480 85.20 17.17 40.97
N LEU A 481 84.66 18.39 40.82
CA LEU A 481 85.45 19.62 40.78
C LEU A 481 86.20 19.84 42.11
N GLY A 482 85.54 19.62 43.24
CA GLY A 482 86.15 19.69 44.57
C GLY A 482 87.31 18.70 44.74
N ALA A 483 87.13 17.45 44.31
CA ALA A 483 88.16 16.42 44.35
C ALA A 483 89.36 16.76 43.43
N ALA A 484 89.11 17.30 42.25
CA ALA A 484 90.16 17.73 41.32
C ALA A 484 91.01 18.87 41.91
N ILE A 485 90.39 19.87 42.54
CA ILE A 485 91.08 20.98 43.22
C ILE A 485 91.91 20.47 44.41
N LEU A 486 91.36 19.55 45.21
CA LEU A 486 92.07 18.89 46.32
C LEU A 486 93.28 18.09 45.84
N LEU A 487 93.16 17.37 44.74
CA LEU A 487 94.27 16.63 44.13
C LEU A 487 95.39 17.57 43.65
N ILE A 488 95.04 18.67 42.98
CA ILE A 488 96.02 19.66 42.49
C ILE A 488 96.75 20.33 43.66
N THR A 489 96.01 20.72 44.71
CA THR A 489 96.60 21.34 45.92
C THR A 489 97.47 20.36 46.69
N LYS A 490 97.05 19.11 46.87
CA LYS A 490 97.88 18.07 47.50
C LYS A 490 99.16 17.78 46.69
N LYS A 491 99.07 17.76 45.36
CA LYS A 491 100.23 17.58 44.47
C LYS A 491 101.20 18.77 44.54
N ARG A 492 100.71 20.00 44.72
CA ARG A 492 101.55 21.20 44.97
C ARG A 492 102.20 21.20 46.34
N MET A 493 101.52 20.72 47.39
CA MET A 493 102.08 20.64 48.75
C MET A 493 103.12 19.51 48.89
N SER A 494 102.98 18.42 48.13
CA SER A 494 103.96 17.32 48.08
C SER A 494 105.21 17.65 47.26
N ALA A 495 105.20 18.73 46.48
CA ALA A 495 106.30 19.15 45.61
C ALA A 495 107.12 20.30 46.22
N ARG A 496 107.01 20.53 47.53
CA ARG A 496 107.68 21.61 48.25
C ARG A 496 108.51 21.08 49.41
#